data_AF-A0A6C0I3I7-F1
#
_entry.id   AF-A0A6C0I3I7-F1
#
_cell.length_a   1.000
_cell.length_b   1.000
_cell.length_c   1.000
_cell.angle_alpha   90.00
_cell.angle_beta   90.00
_cell.angle_gamma   90.00
#
_symmetry.space_group_name_H-M   'P 1'
#
loop_
_entity.id
_entity.type
_entity.pdbx_description
1 polymer ?
#
loop_
_entity_poly.entity_id
_entity_poly.type
_entity_poly.pdbx_seq_one_letter_code
_entity_poly.pdbx_strand_id
1 'polypeptide(L)'
;MPRTKTEKAQKPCNPGKVKNAKGICVKDRNPAAAPASVRVLSATKTAKQSPVISVTRNGKKAGTLKKYQDRPSPPYPANENCGKVLQGNDGNMYESRANKKGICSWKKL
;
A
#
# COMPACT_ATOMS: atom_id res chain seq x y z
N MET A 1 -2.89 -62.69 13.16
CA MET A 1 -3.86 -61.73 12.60
C MET A 1 -3.19 -60.37 12.47
N PRO A 2 -3.01 -59.82 11.25
CA PRO A 2 -2.37 -58.52 11.07
C PRO A 2 -3.32 -57.40 11.51
N ARG A 3 -2.86 -56.53 12.41
CA ARG A 3 -3.63 -55.36 12.89
C ARG A 3 -3.72 -54.33 11.77
N THR A 4 -4.94 -54.04 11.31
CA THR A 4 -5.22 -52.97 10.37
C THR A 4 -4.94 -51.61 11.03
N LYS A 5 -4.10 -50.79 10.38
CA LYS A 5 -3.85 -49.41 10.82
C LYS A 5 -5.12 -48.59 10.58
N THR A 6 -5.72 -48.09 11.65
CA THR A 6 -6.83 -47.12 11.58
C THR A 6 -6.30 -45.83 10.95
N GLU A 7 -6.67 -45.57 9.70
CA GLU A 7 -6.38 -44.33 9.00
C GLU A 7 -7.11 -43.18 9.72
N LYS A 8 -6.36 -42.28 10.36
CA LYS A 8 -6.94 -41.11 11.03
C LYS A 8 -7.57 -40.22 9.95
N ALA A 9 -8.90 -40.14 9.95
CA ALA A 9 -9.66 -39.19 9.15
C ALA A 9 -9.09 -37.77 9.37
N GLN A 10 -8.44 -37.22 8.36
CA GLN A 10 -7.92 -35.87 8.41
C GLN A 10 -9.08 -34.89 8.44
N LYS A 11 -9.21 -34.14 9.55
CA LYS A 11 -10.26 -33.14 9.69
C LYS A 11 -10.25 -32.16 8.49
N PRO A 12 -11.39 -31.93 7.83
CA PRO A 12 -11.45 -30.96 6.74
C PRO A 12 -11.19 -29.56 7.29
N CYS A 13 -10.58 -28.70 6.46
CA CYS A 13 -10.45 -27.30 6.83
C CYS A 13 -11.83 -26.65 6.88
N ASN A 14 -12.00 -25.66 7.78
CA ASN A 14 -13.19 -24.82 7.81
C ASN A 14 -13.41 -24.13 6.44
N PRO A 15 -14.66 -23.84 6.06
CA PRO A 15 -14.99 -23.17 4.79
C PRO A 15 -14.18 -21.87 4.63
N GLY A 16 -13.61 -21.68 3.43
CA GLY A 16 -12.76 -20.54 3.10
C GLY A 16 -11.28 -20.67 3.50
N LYS A 17 -10.82 -21.87 3.90
CA LYS A 17 -9.41 -22.18 4.16
C LYS A 17 -8.96 -23.40 3.36
N VAL A 18 -7.71 -23.37 2.89
CA VAL A 18 -7.07 -24.45 2.14
C VAL A 18 -5.87 -24.99 2.93
N LYS A 19 -5.48 -26.26 2.70
CA LYS A 19 -4.27 -26.83 3.30
C LYS A 19 -3.04 -26.32 2.52
N ASN A 20 -2.02 -25.82 3.21
CA ASN A 20 -0.71 -25.56 2.59
C ASN A 20 0.13 -26.84 2.49
N ALA A 21 1.32 -26.75 1.89
CA ALA A 21 2.26 -27.88 1.75
C ALA A 21 2.69 -28.52 3.08
N LYS A 22 2.51 -27.82 4.21
CA LYS A 22 2.76 -28.34 5.57
C LYS A 22 1.51 -28.96 6.21
N GLY A 23 0.41 -29.10 5.47
CA GLY A 23 -0.86 -29.64 5.96
C GLY A 23 -1.65 -28.69 6.87
N ILE A 24 -1.26 -27.42 6.99
CA ILE A 24 -1.89 -26.44 7.87
C ILE A 24 -2.99 -25.70 7.10
N CYS A 25 -4.18 -25.58 7.69
CA CYS A 25 -5.28 -24.80 7.12
C CYS A 25 -4.97 -23.30 7.17
N VAL A 26 -4.68 -22.71 6.01
CA VAL A 26 -4.41 -21.28 5.82
C VAL A 26 -5.54 -20.62 5.06
N LYS A 27 -5.69 -19.30 5.21
CA LYS A 27 -6.65 -18.53 4.41
C LYS A 27 -6.06 -18.35 3.02
N ASP A 28 -6.79 -18.80 2.00
CA ASP A 28 -6.35 -18.65 0.61
C ASP A 28 -6.21 -17.16 0.31
N ARG A 29 -4.98 -16.68 0.21
CA ARG A 29 -4.67 -15.31 -0.21
C ARG A 29 -4.02 -15.42 -1.56
N ASN A 30 -4.69 -15.94 -2.59
CA ASN A 30 -4.17 -15.96 -3.95
C ASN A 30 -3.60 -14.58 -4.34
N PRO A 31 -2.27 -14.39 -4.42
CA PRO A 31 -1.69 -13.24 -5.04
C PRO A 31 -1.09 -13.75 -6.35
N ALA A 32 -1.89 -13.73 -7.42
CA ALA A 32 -1.35 -13.95 -8.76
C ALA A 32 -0.28 -12.88 -9.02
N ALA A 33 0.96 -13.27 -8.72
CA ALA A 33 2.16 -12.49 -8.90
C ALA A 33 2.42 -12.44 -10.40
N ALA A 34 2.20 -11.27 -11.00
CA ALA A 34 2.85 -10.92 -12.26
C ALA A 34 4.37 -10.87 -12.00
N PRO A 35 5.20 -11.57 -12.77
CA PRO A 35 6.65 -11.51 -12.59
C PRO A 35 7.19 -10.17 -13.10
N ALA A 36 8.06 -9.58 -12.29
CA ALA A 36 8.86 -8.42 -12.65
C ALA A 36 9.91 -8.80 -13.71
N SER A 37 10.13 -7.88 -14.68
CA SER A 37 11.42 -7.49 -15.26
C SER A 37 11.37 -7.33 -16.79
N VAL A 38 11.35 -6.08 -17.29
CA VAL A 38 12.29 -5.59 -18.31
C VAL A 38 12.45 -4.08 -18.12
N ARG A 39 13.69 -3.64 -17.89
CA ARG A 39 14.14 -2.23 -17.93
C ARG A 39 14.12 -1.73 -19.37
N VAL A 40 13.56 -0.55 -19.62
CA VAL A 40 13.94 0.26 -20.79
C VAL A 40 14.38 1.63 -20.29
N LEU A 41 15.67 1.89 -20.46
CA LEU A 41 16.29 3.21 -20.38
C LEU A 41 16.02 3.92 -21.70
N SER A 42 15.45 5.13 -21.65
CA SER A 42 15.65 6.10 -22.73
C SER A 42 15.37 7.52 -22.23
N ALA A 43 16.42 8.33 -22.28
CA ALA A 43 16.40 9.75 -22.03
C ALA A 43 15.70 10.50 -23.17
N THR A 44 15.07 11.64 -22.88
CA THR A 44 15.18 12.87 -23.70
C THR A 44 14.59 14.07 -22.98
N LYS A 45 15.15 15.22 -23.35
CA LYS A 45 15.16 16.55 -22.73
C LYS A 45 13.88 17.39 -22.99
N THR A 46 13.62 18.32 -22.04
CA THR A 46 12.92 19.63 -22.17
C THR A 46 11.49 19.69 -22.75
N ALA A 47 10.53 20.19 -21.97
CA ALA A 47 9.62 21.29 -22.38
C ALA A 47 8.59 21.66 -21.29
N LYS A 48 8.56 22.97 -21.01
CA LYS A 48 7.45 23.86 -20.60
C LYS A 48 6.21 23.29 -19.89
N GLN A 49 5.90 23.95 -18.78
CA GLN A 49 4.76 23.78 -17.89
C GLN A 49 3.43 24.21 -18.54
N SER A 50 2.38 23.41 -18.25
CA SER A 50 0.93 23.70 -18.26
C SER A 50 0.16 23.81 -19.61
N PRO A 51 -1.16 23.54 -19.65
CA PRO A 51 -1.89 22.43 -19.02
C PRO A 51 -2.93 21.81 -19.99
N VAL A 52 -2.83 20.50 -20.27
CA VAL A 52 -3.99 19.72 -20.73
C VAL A 52 -4.19 18.58 -19.75
N ILE A 53 -5.28 18.66 -19.01
CA ILE A 53 -5.62 17.76 -17.90
C ILE A 53 -6.06 16.42 -18.51
N SER A 54 -5.09 15.57 -18.86
CA SER A 54 -5.35 14.15 -19.05
C SER A 54 -5.64 13.54 -17.68
N VAL A 55 -6.93 13.33 -17.40
CA VAL A 55 -7.46 12.69 -16.20
C VAL A 55 -7.07 11.21 -16.22
N THR A 56 -5.81 10.91 -15.92
CA THR A 56 -5.43 9.58 -15.45
C THR A 56 -5.71 9.57 -13.95
N ARG A 57 -6.71 8.81 -13.51
CA ARG A 57 -7.12 8.66 -12.11
C ARG A 57 -6.06 7.91 -11.26
N ASN A 58 -4.83 8.42 -11.22
CA ASN A 58 -3.89 8.17 -10.13
C ASN A 58 -4.18 9.19 -9.02
N GLY A 59 -5.42 9.14 -8.51
CA GLY A 59 -5.85 10.01 -7.43
C GLY A 59 -5.01 9.72 -6.20
N LYS A 60 -4.22 10.70 -5.77
CA LYS A 60 -3.61 10.75 -4.44
C LYS A 60 -4.69 10.43 -3.43
N LYS A 61 -4.64 9.24 -2.83
CA LYS A 61 -5.69 8.81 -1.91
C LYS A 61 -5.49 9.58 -0.61
N ALA A 62 -6.29 10.62 -0.41
CA ALA A 62 -6.54 11.13 0.94
C ALA A 62 -6.99 9.92 1.78
N GLY A 63 -6.38 9.73 2.95
CA GLY A 63 -6.78 8.67 3.85
C GLY A 63 -8.22 8.91 4.30
N THR A 64 -9.16 8.13 3.78
CA THR A 64 -10.59 8.22 4.14
C THR A 64 -10.93 7.58 5.48
N LEU A 65 -9.93 7.00 6.17
CA LEU A 65 -10.13 6.39 7.48
C LEU A 65 -10.33 7.48 8.53
N LYS A 66 -11.31 7.29 9.43
CA LYS A 66 -11.66 8.19 10.54
C LYS A 66 -10.43 8.69 11.31
N LYS A 67 -9.47 7.81 11.56
CA LYS A 67 -8.17 8.14 12.21
C LYS A 67 -7.35 9.27 11.56
N TYR A 68 -7.56 9.58 10.28
CA TYR A 68 -6.87 10.66 9.55
C TYR A 68 -7.73 11.93 9.44
N GLN A 69 -9.05 11.82 9.64
CA GLN A 69 -9.96 12.97 9.69
C GLN A 69 -9.83 13.71 11.03
N ASP A 70 -9.63 12.97 12.13
CA ASP A 70 -9.53 13.54 13.48
C ASP A 70 -8.16 14.19 13.78
N ARG A 71 -7.18 14.05 12.88
CA ARG A 71 -5.83 14.59 13.09
C ARG A 71 -5.72 16.02 12.56
N PRO A 72 -4.92 16.89 13.20
CA PRO A 72 -4.70 18.25 12.70
C PRO A 72 -3.91 18.26 11.39
N SER A 73 -2.97 17.32 11.21
CA SER A 73 -2.18 17.21 9.98
C SER A 73 -3.02 16.87 8.74
N PRO A 74 -2.56 17.24 7.53
CA PRO A 74 -3.26 16.91 6.29
C PRO A 74 -3.56 15.40 6.19
N PRO A 75 -4.75 15.00 5.69
CA PRO A 75 -5.15 13.59 5.55
C PRO A 75 -4.41 12.87 4.42
N TYR A 76 -3.40 13.52 3.83
CA TYR A 76 -2.57 12.98 2.76
C TYR A 76 -1.28 12.39 3.34
N PRO A 77 -0.78 11.26 2.80
CA PRO A 77 0.52 10.73 3.21
C PRO A 77 1.65 11.70 2.81
N ALA A 78 2.52 12.02 3.78
CA ALA A 78 3.66 12.92 3.56
C ALA A 78 4.71 12.34 2.60
N ASN A 79 4.90 11.01 2.58
CA ASN A 79 5.84 10.35 1.66
C ASN A 79 5.49 10.58 0.18
N GLU A 80 4.20 10.57 -0.18
CA GLU A 80 3.76 10.81 -1.56
C GLU A 80 3.76 12.30 -1.92
N ASN A 81 3.86 13.17 -0.92
CA ASN A 81 3.76 14.62 -1.08
C ASN A 81 5.04 15.34 -0.66
N CYS A 82 6.16 14.64 -0.53
CA CYS A 82 7.40 15.20 0.00
C CYS A 82 7.81 16.52 -0.69
N GLY A 83 8.21 17.52 0.10
CA GLY A 83 8.55 18.86 -0.36
C GLY A 83 7.34 19.76 -0.64
N LYS A 84 6.10 19.27 -0.44
CA LYS A 84 4.90 20.10 -0.57
C LYS A 84 4.50 20.70 0.75
N VAL A 85 3.85 21.86 0.64
CA VAL A 85 3.13 22.51 1.73
C VAL A 85 1.63 22.29 1.51
N LEU A 86 0.94 21.79 2.54
CA LEU A 86 -0.49 21.55 2.52
C LEU A 86 -1.13 22.08 3.81
N GLN A 87 -2.38 22.54 3.69
CA GLN A 87 -3.18 22.91 4.85
C GLN A 87 -3.67 21.65 5.57
N GLY A 88 -3.56 21.64 6.89
CA GLY A 88 -4.10 20.62 7.77
C GLY A 88 -5.60 20.80 8.01
N ASN A 89 -6.21 19.81 8.65
CA ASN A 89 -7.62 19.87 9.05
C ASN A 89 -7.87 20.94 10.13
N ASP A 90 -6.82 21.35 10.83
CA ASP A 90 -6.82 22.43 11.81
C ASP A 90 -6.63 23.83 11.19
N GLY A 91 -6.53 23.90 9.86
CA GLY A 91 -6.30 25.14 9.13
C GLY A 91 -4.85 25.63 9.12
N ASN A 92 -3.93 24.95 9.81
CA ASN A 92 -2.50 25.31 9.83
C ASN A 92 -1.77 24.77 8.59
N MET A 93 -0.64 25.40 8.25
CA MET A 93 0.19 24.96 7.12
C MET A 93 1.23 23.93 7.58
N TYR A 94 1.37 22.86 6.80
CA TYR A 94 2.31 21.78 7.05
C TYR A 94 3.23 21.58 5.84
N GLU A 95 4.53 21.57 6.07
CA GLU A 95 5.55 21.21 5.09
C GLU A 95 5.93 19.73 5.27
N SER A 96 5.95 18.97 4.18
CA SER A 96 6.47 17.60 4.19
C SER A 96 7.99 17.60 4.01
N ARG A 97 8.73 17.25 5.07
CA ARG A 97 10.21 17.17 4.99
C ARG A 97 10.70 15.74 5.14
N ALA A 98 11.63 15.36 4.25
CA ALA A 98 12.37 14.12 4.36
C ALA A 98 13.33 14.16 5.56
N ASN A 99 13.39 13.06 6.30
CA ASN A 99 14.43 12.83 7.30
C ASN A 99 15.69 12.21 6.66
N LYS A 100 16.73 11.97 7.47
CA LYS A 100 17.99 11.33 7.02
C LYS A 100 17.80 9.93 6.42
N LYS A 101 16.65 9.29 6.65
CA LYS A 101 16.29 7.97 6.11
C LYS A 101 15.39 8.06 4.87
N GLY A 102 15.15 9.27 4.34
CA GLY A 102 14.30 9.50 3.17
C GLY A 102 12.80 9.36 3.43
N ILE A 103 12.36 9.24 4.70
CA ILE A 103 10.94 9.20 5.06
C ILE A 103 10.47 10.62 5.29
N CYS A 104 9.39 11.01 4.62
CA CYS A 104 8.83 12.36 4.72
C CYS A 104 7.74 12.39 5.78
N SER A 105 7.77 13.43 6.62
CA SER A 105 6.77 13.67 7.65
C SER A 105 6.26 15.11 7.56
N TRP A 106 4.99 15.31 7.95
CA TRP A 106 4.40 16.64 8.05
C TRP A 106 5.00 17.38 9.25
N LYS A 107 5.58 18.54 9.00
CA LYS A 107 6.04 19.49 10.00
C LYS A 107 5.19 20.75 9.91
N LYS A 108 4.65 21.18 11.04
CA LYS A 108 3.92 22.44 11.13
C LYS A 108 4.89 23.60 10.89
N LEU A 109 4.46 24.56 10.08
CA LEU A 109 5.16 25.83 9.86
C LEU A 109 4.86 26.81 11.00
#